data_AF-A0AAU6DU48-F1
#
_entry.id   AF-A0AAU6DU48-F1
#
_cell.length_a   1.000
_cell.length_b   1.000
_cell.length_c   1.000
_cell.angle_alpha   90.00
_cell.angle_beta   90.00
_cell.angle_gamma   90.00
#
_symmetry.space_group_name_H-M   'P 1'
#
loop_
_entity.id
_entity.type
_entity.pdbx_description
1 polymer ?
#
loop_
_entity_poly.entity_id
_entity_poly.type
_entity_poly.pdbx_seq_one_letter_code
_entity_poly.pdbx_strand_id
1 'polypeptide(L)'
;MPALAASPDPSRSTGPASPALFTPASPAPPAGSPSAGPAGDIHPVARRTTAPAAALDLLAQARAGLDEAAGLEVPNERYATAHLAALRTAAAVLASRARPEEVPRRKAGGARRRNAIRTAWELLPELAPELTEWSALFASGAGRRARAEAGIPGAACSRDADDLLRDAAMFLRLVERLLALQPVLPQPRTEHPHAG
;
A
#
# COMPACT_ATOMS: atom_id res chain seq x y z
N MET A 1 -25.93 -28.25 -51.46
CA MET A 1 -27.40 -28.40 -51.56
C MET A 1 -27.94 -28.67 -50.15
N PRO A 2 -28.57 -27.68 -49.48
CA PRO A 2 -29.07 -27.78 -48.11
C PRO A 2 -30.59 -28.06 -48.05
N ALA A 3 -31.05 -28.86 -47.09
CA ALA A 3 -32.45 -29.12 -46.71
C ALA A 3 -32.41 -29.90 -45.38
N LEU A 4 -33.27 -29.77 -44.37
CA LEU A 4 -34.43 -28.93 -44.08
C LEU A 4 -34.77 -29.17 -42.59
N ALA A 5 -35.23 -28.12 -41.90
CA ALA A 5 -36.12 -28.06 -40.72
C ALA A 5 -36.00 -29.03 -39.53
N ALA A 6 -35.97 -28.45 -38.31
CA ALA A 6 -37.04 -28.63 -37.32
C ALA A 6 -36.86 -27.68 -36.12
N SER A 7 -37.82 -26.78 -35.92
CA SER A 7 -38.14 -26.13 -34.63
C SER A 7 -38.85 -27.13 -33.71
N PRO A 8 -38.94 -26.89 -32.39
CA PRO A 8 -40.06 -26.09 -31.85
C PRO A 8 -39.75 -25.16 -30.65
N ASP A 9 -40.48 -24.03 -30.59
CA ASP A 9 -40.83 -23.24 -29.39
C ASP A 9 -42.14 -23.84 -28.80
N PRO A 10 -42.35 -23.85 -27.47
CA PRO A 10 -43.33 -22.92 -26.90
C PRO A 10 -43.00 -22.40 -25.48
N SER A 11 -42.97 -21.07 -25.35
CA SER A 11 -43.79 -20.27 -24.41
C SER A 11 -43.65 -20.37 -22.87
N ARG A 12 -43.58 -19.16 -22.28
CA ARG A 12 -44.04 -18.66 -20.96
C ARG A 12 -42.96 -18.42 -19.89
N SER A 13 -42.65 -17.14 -19.62
CA SER A 13 -43.42 -16.37 -18.64
C SER A 13 -42.95 -14.91 -18.61
N THR A 14 -43.76 -14.04 -19.21
CA THR A 14 -43.67 -12.58 -19.13
C THR A 14 -44.59 -12.13 -18.01
N GLY A 15 -44.07 -11.41 -17.03
CA GLY A 15 -44.89 -10.70 -16.05
C GLY A 15 -44.53 -9.21 -16.04
N PRO A 16 -45.42 -8.31 -16.52
CA PRO A 16 -45.34 -6.90 -16.21
C PRO A 16 -46.37 -6.55 -15.11
N ALA A 17 -45.91 -5.94 -14.03
CA ALA A 17 -46.80 -5.30 -13.05
C ALA A 17 -46.71 -3.78 -13.20
N SER A 18 -47.90 -3.23 -13.39
CA SER A 18 -48.29 -1.90 -13.84
C SER A 18 -48.01 -0.71 -12.90
N PRO A 19 -48.24 0.53 -13.39
CA PRO A 19 -47.90 1.78 -12.71
C PRO A 19 -49.07 2.35 -11.90
N ALA A 20 -48.78 3.25 -10.96
CA ALA A 20 -49.77 4.20 -10.44
C ALA A 20 -49.11 5.52 -10.05
N LEU A 21 -49.48 6.54 -10.81
CA LEU A 21 -49.22 7.96 -10.59
C LEU A 21 -49.97 8.45 -9.36
N PHE A 22 -49.30 9.17 -8.46
CA PHE A 22 -49.96 10.14 -7.60
C PHE A 22 -49.01 11.30 -7.29
N THR A 23 -49.30 12.43 -7.91
CA THR A 23 -48.88 13.79 -7.50
C THR A 23 -50.20 14.50 -7.16
N PRO A 24 -50.26 15.42 -6.16
CA PRO A 24 -49.79 16.78 -6.44
C PRO A 24 -49.25 17.62 -5.25
N ALA A 25 -48.48 18.64 -5.65
CA ALA A 25 -48.41 20.03 -5.14
C ALA A 25 -47.71 20.37 -3.81
N SER A 26 -46.60 21.11 -3.96
CA SER A 26 -46.01 22.05 -2.98
C SER A 26 -46.97 23.19 -2.61
N PRO A 27 -46.75 23.82 -1.44
CA PRO A 27 -46.20 25.19 -1.46
C PRO A 27 -45.07 25.45 -0.43
N ALA A 28 -44.13 26.33 -0.79
CA ALA A 28 -43.08 26.91 0.07
C ALA A 28 -43.51 28.29 0.63
N PRO A 29 -42.64 29.07 1.32
CA PRO A 29 -42.16 29.00 2.71
C PRO A 29 -42.65 30.22 3.55
N PRO A 30 -42.20 30.41 4.81
CA PRO A 30 -41.30 31.56 5.01
C PRO A 30 -40.14 31.36 6.00
N ALA A 31 -39.19 32.28 5.84
CA ALA A 31 -37.94 32.54 6.55
C ALA A 31 -37.91 32.28 8.07
N GLY A 32 -36.76 31.78 8.51
CA GLY A 32 -36.37 31.71 9.92
C GLY A 32 -34.98 31.09 10.13
N SER A 33 -33.91 31.80 9.77
CA SER A 33 -32.66 31.74 10.54
C SER A 33 -32.76 32.84 11.61
N PRO A 34 -32.25 32.71 12.86
CA PRO A 34 -30.93 32.18 13.16
C PRO A 34 -30.79 31.41 14.50
N SER A 35 -30.05 30.31 14.50
CA SER A 35 -29.21 29.91 15.64
C SER A 35 -28.33 28.73 15.23
N ALA A 36 -27.26 29.04 14.50
CA ALA A 36 -26.07 28.21 14.53
C ALA A 36 -25.36 28.48 15.87
N GLY A 37 -25.90 27.90 16.94
CA GLY A 37 -25.11 27.65 18.14
C GLY A 37 -23.99 26.67 17.78
N PRO A 38 -22.81 26.75 18.40
CA PRO A 38 -21.68 25.91 18.03
C PRO A 38 -22.01 24.49 18.49
N ALA A 39 -22.57 23.69 17.58
CA ALA A 39 -22.43 22.27 17.68
C ALA A 39 -20.93 22.05 17.68
N GLY A 40 -20.41 21.65 18.84
CA GLY A 40 -19.08 21.13 18.95
C GLY A 40 -19.04 19.90 18.07
N ASP A 41 -18.70 20.11 16.80
CA ASP A 41 -17.91 19.15 16.05
C ASP A 41 -16.57 19.11 16.76
N ILE A 42 -16.59 18.38 17.87
CA ILE A 42 -15.44 17.71 18.42
C ILE A 42 -14.98 16.82 17.28
N HIS A 43 -14.14 17.40 16.40
CA HIS A 43 -13.33 16.62 15.48
C HIS A 43 -12.74 15.50 16.32
N PRO A 44 -12.97 14.22 15.98
CA PRO A 44 -12.38 13.14 16.73
C PRO A 44 -10.89 13.42 16.72
N VAL A 45 -10.42 13.68 17.92
CA VAL A 45 -9.05 13.97 18.24
C VAL A 45 -8.27 12.76 17.71
N ALA A 46 -7.70 12.88 16.51
CA ALA A 46 -6.64 12.01 16.04
C ALA A 46 -5.35 12.33 16.83
N ARG A 47 -5.46 12.49 18.15
CA ARG A 47 -4.33 12.30 19.06
C ARG A 47 -4.35 10.84 19.46
N ARG A 48 -3.53 10.08 18.75
CA ARG A 48 -2.67 9.02 19.27
C ARG A 48 -1.83 8.49 18.11
N THR A 49 -0.52 8.76 18.09
CA THR A 49 0.59 8.04 18.79
C THR A 49 1.15 6.92 17.92
N THR A 50 2.48 6.69 18.05
CA THR A 50 3.25 5.59 17.45
C THR A 50 3.29 5.60 15.91
N ALA A 51 4.33 5.00 15.33
CA ALA A 51 4.43 4.82 13.88
C ALA A 51 3.09 4.32 13.30
N PRO A 52 2.66 4.77 12.11
CA PRO A 52 1.35 4.40 11.56
C PRO A 52 1.19 2.88 11.56
N ALA A 53 0.03 2.36 11.98
CA ALA A 53 -0.19 0.92 12.14
C ALA A 53 0.19 0.12 10.88
N ALA A 54 -0.05 0.69 9.70
CA ALA A 54 0.37 0.10 8.42
C ALA A 54 1.90 -0.09 8.29
N ALA A 55 2.73 0.80 8.85
CA ALA A 55 4.18 0.65 8.86
C ALA A 55 4.60 -0.50 9.79
N LEU A 56 3.97 -0.62 10.97
CA LEU A 56 4.23 -1.72 11.90
C LEU A 56 3.84 -3.09 11.30
N ASP A 57 2.69 -3.16 10.63
CA ASP A 57 2.24 -4.37 9.92
C ASP A 57 3.23 -4.77 8.81
N LEU A 58 3.76 -3.79 8.07
CA LEU A 58 4.75 -4.03 7.03
C LEU A 58 6.08 -4.53 7.60
N LEU A 59 6.51 -4.03 8.76
CA LEU A 59 7.71 -4.52 9.45
C LEU A 59 7.52 -5.95 9.97
N ALA A 60 6.35 -6.27 10.54
CA ALA A 60 6.03 -7.63 10.98
C ALA A 60 6.06 -8.61 9.79
N GLN A 61 5.47 -8.23 8.65
CA GLN A 61 5.54 -9.03 7.43
C GLN A 61 6.95 -9.13 6.86
N ALA A 62 7.79 -8.10 7.00
CA ALA A 62 9.18 -8.16 6.59
C ALA A 62 9.97 -9.15 7.45
N ARG A 63 9.77 -9.14 8.78
CA ARG A 63 10.38 -10.09 9.71
C ARG A 63 10.03 -11.53 9.36
N ALA A 64 8.73 -11.83 9.27
CA ALA A 64 8.25 -13.16 8.90
C ALA A 64 8.80 -13.61 7.53
N GLY A 65 8.90 -12.68 6.55
CA GLY A 65 9.48 -12.98 5.24
C GLY A 65 10.98 -13.27 5.28
N LEU A 66 11.75 -12.69 6.21
CA LEU A 66 13.16 -13.04 6.39
C LEU A 66 13.34 -14.41 7.04
N ASP A 67 12.49 -14.74 8.02
CA ASP A 67 12.49 -16.05 8.66
C ASP A 67 12.11 -17.15 7.65
N GLU A 68 11.12 -16.88 6.79
CA GLU A 68 10.76 -17.75 5.67
C GLU A 68 11.93 -17.90 4.69
N ALA A 69 12.56 -16.79 4.29
CA ALA A 69 13.71 -16.83 3.38
C ALA A 69 14.86 -17.68 3.95
N ALA A 70 15.12 -17.59 5.25
CA ALA A 70 16.18 -18.36 5.91
C ALA A 70 15.94 -19.88 5.83
N GLY A 71 14.68 -20.32 5.75
CA GLY A 71 14.31 -21.73 5.61
C GLY A 71 14.30 -22.27 4.18
N LEU A 72 14.38 -21.40 3.16
CA LEU A 72 14.31 -21.83 1.76
C LEU A 72 15.64 -22.43 1.30
N GLU A 73 15.63 -23.65 0.75
CA GLU A 73 16.84 -24.31 0.23
C GLU A 73 17.25 -23.81 -1.16
N VAL A 74 16.27 -23.39 -1.98
CA VAL A 74 16.51 -22.93 -3.35
C VAL A 74 17.06 -21.50 -3.33
N PRO A 75 18.30 -21.25 -3.83
CA PRO A 75 18.93 -19.92 -3.74
C PRO A 75 18.13 -18.81 -4.43
N ASN A 76 17.50 -19.12 -5.56
CA ASN A 76 16.67 -18.17 -6.31
C ASN A 76 15.44 -17.73 -5.48
N GLU A 77 14.75 -18.69 -4.85
CA GLU A 77 13.57 -18.41 -4.04
C GLU A 77 13.96 -17.66 -2.75
N ARG A 78 15.06 -18.08 -2.10
CA ARG A 78 15.66 -17.37 -0.95
C ARG A 78 15.97 -15.92 -1.31
N TYR A 79 16.65 -15.68 -2.44
CA TYR A 79 16.99 -14.34 -2.91
C TYR A 79 15.73 -13.48 -3.20
N ALA A 80 14.74 -14.05 -3.88
CA ALA A 80 13.50 -13.33 -4.20
C ALA A 80 12.71 -12.95 -2.93
N THR A 81 12.62 -13.87 -1.97
CA THR A 81 11.90 -13.69 -0.71
C THR A 81 12.61 -12.68 0.21
N ALA A 82 13.94 -12.76 0.34
CA ALA A 82 14.74 -11.79 1.09
C ALA A 82 14.58 -10.37 0.52
N HIS A 83 14.62 -10.23 -0.81
CA HIS A 83 14.44 -8.93 -1.46
C HIS A 83 13.02 -8.36 -1.25
N LEU A 84 12.01 -9.23 -1.23
CA LEU A 84 10.65 -8.82 -0.95
C LEU A 84 10.48 -8.32 0.49
N ALA A 85 11.15 -8.94 1.46
CA ALA A 85 11.17 -8.46 2.84
C ALA A 85 11.82 -7.07 2.94
N ALA A 86 12.94 -6.84 2.23
CA ALA A 86 13.57 -5.52 2.16
C ALA A 86 12.61 -4.44 1.61
N LEU A 87 11.78 -4.78 0.62
CA LEU A 87 10.81 -3.85 0.07
C LEU A 87 9.65 -3.52 0.99
N ARG A 88 9.17 -4.50 1.76
CA ARG A 88 8.17 -4.23 2.80
C ARG A 88 8.73 -3.28 3.85
N THR A 89 10.00 -3.44 4.19
CA THR A 89 10.73 -2.53 5.08
C THR A 89 10.82 -1.12 4.50
N ALA A 90 11.21 -0.96 3.23
CA ALA A 90 11.22 0.34 2.56
C ALA A 90 9.82 0.98 2.52
N ALA A 91 8.79 0.19 2.19
CA ALA A 91 7.40 0.65 2.19
C ALA A 91 6.93 1.09 3.59
N ALA A 92 7.45 0.48 4.67
CA ALA A 92 7.17 0.93 6.03
C ALA A 92 7.75 2.33 6.30
N VAL A 93 8.98 2.59 5.83
CA VAL A 93 9.58 3.93 5.89
C VAL A 93 8.74 4.94 5.12
N LEU A 94 8.36 4.61 3.88
CA LEU A 94 7.49 5.46 3.07
C LEU A 94 6.15 5.70 3.78
N ALA A 95 5.50 4.68 4.33
CA ALA A 95 4.24 4.81 5.05
C ALA A 95 4.38 5.65 6.35
N SER A 96 5.56 5.65 6.98
CA SER A 96 5.82 6.47 8.16
C SER A 96 6.07 7.94 7.84
N ARG A 97 6.62 8.25 6.67
CA ARG A 97 7.02 9.61 6.26
C ARG A 97 6.06 10.25 5.25
N ALA A 98 5.26 9.46 4.51
CA ALA A 98 4.29 9.94 3.54
C ALA A 98 3.07 10.53 4.23
N ARG A 99 2.65 11.73 3.81
CA ARG A 99 1.39 12.31 4.26
C ARG A 99 0.22 11.42 3.78
N PRO A 100 -0.77 11.13 4.64
CA PRO A 100 -1.80 10.12 4.38
C PRO A 100 -2.76 10.42 3.21
N GLU A 101 -2.67 11.58 2.56
CA GLU A 101 -3.55 11.92 1.43
C GLU A 101 -3.16 11.26 0.10
N GLU A 102 -1.92 10.78 -0.06
CA GLU A 102 -1.37 10.57 -1.41
C GLU A 102 -1.11 9.11 -1.83
N VAL A 103 -1.41 8.09 -1.02
CA VAL A 103 -1.00 6.70 -1.36
C VAL A 103 -2.17 5.77 -1.69
N PRO A 104 -2.60 5.69 -2.96
CA PRO A 104 -3.51 4.65 -3.43
C PRO A 104 -2.89 3.26 -3.25
N ARG A 105 -3.47 2.49 -2.32
CA ARG A 105 -3.20 1.06 -2.11
C ARG A 105 -3.47 0.27 -3.40
N ARG A 106 -2.46 0.08 -4.25
CA ARG A 106 -2.63 -0.71 -5.49
C ARG A 106 -1.87 -2.03 -5.41
N LYS A 107 -2.65 -3.12 -5.25
CA LYS A 107 -2.27 -4.50 -5.55
C LYS A 107 -1.66 -4.57 -6.96
N ALA A 108 -0.45 -5.09 -7.06
CA ALA A 108 0.31 -5.10 -8.31
C ALA A 108 0.54 -6.54 -8.80
N GLY A 109 -0.01 -6.86 -9.98
CA GLY A 109 0.43 -8.01 -10.77
C GLY A 109 1.90 -7.87 -11.22
N GLY A 110 2.53 -8.96 -11.65
CA GLY A 110 3.99 -9.11 -11.78
C GLY A 110 4.73 -7.95 -12.45
N ALA A 111 4.23 -7.42 -13.58
CA ALA A 111 4.88 -6.30 -14.28
C ALA A 111 4.73 -4.96 -13.53
N ARG A 112 3.54 -4.66 -12.97
CA ARG A 112 3.33 -3.46 -12.14
C ARG A 112 4.14 -3.53 -10.84
N ARG A 113 4.32 -4.73 -10.28
CA ARG A 113 5.08 -4.95 -9.06
C ARG A 113 6.54 -4.55 -9.29
N ARG A 114 7.16 -4.98 -10.39
CA ARG A 114 8.53 -4.58 -10.77
C ARG A 114 8.69 -3.07 -10.87
N ASN A 115 7.72 -2.37 -11.45
CA ASN A 115 7.78 -0.92 -11.55
C ASN A 115 7.64 -0.25 -10.17
N ALA A 116 6.68 -0.69 -9.35
CA ALA A 116 6.49 -0.19 -7.99
C ALA A 116 7.73 -0.41 -7.09
N ILE A 117 8.50 -1.47 -7.35
CA ILE A 117 9.76 -1.78 -6.66
C ILE A 117 10.82 -0.73 -6.97
N ARG A 118 11.01 -0.37 -8.26
CA ARG A 118 11.94 0.69 -8.63
C ARG A 118 11.54 2.02 -8.02
N THR A 119 10.26 2.36 -8.12
CA THR A 119 9.73 3.61 -7.53
C THR A 119 9.98 3.66 -6.03
N ALA A 120 9.83 2.56 -5.29
CA ALA A 120 10.11 2.56 -3.86
C ALA A 120 11.59 2.86 -3.53
N TRP A 121 12.53 2.33 -4.31
CA TRP A 121 13.96 2.61 -4.15
C TRP A 121 14.34 4.02 -4.63
N GLU A 122 13.66 4.55 -5.65
CA GLU A 122 13.86 5.92 -6.12
C GLU A 122 13.34 6.97 -5.11
N LEU A 123 12.23 6.69 -4.43
CA LEU A 123 11.63 7.60 -3.44
C LEU A 123 12.30 7.54 -2.05
N LEU A 124 12.99 6.44 -1.73
CA LEU A 124 13.57 6.26 -0.40
C LEU A 124 14.63 7.33 -0.04
N PRO A 125 15.58 7.72 -0.93
CA PRO A 125 16.54 8.80 -0.65
C PRO A 125 15.89 10.17 -0.43
N GLU A 126 14.76 10.46 -1.08
CA GLU A 126 14.04 11.73 -0.92
C GLU A 126 13.43 11.87 0.47
N LEU A 127 12.82 10.79 0.97
CA LEU A 127 12.18 10.80 2.27
C LEU A 127 13.14 10.45 3.41
N ALA A 128 14.17 9.65 3.16
CA ALA A 128 15.11 9.09 4.12
C ALA A 128 16.54 9.05 3.55
N PRO A 129 17.24 10.21 3.51
CA PRO A 129 18.57 10.30 2.93
C PRO A 129 19.59 9.41 3.67
N GLU A 130 19.34 9.07 4.94
CA GLU A 130 20.18 8.15 5.73
C GLU A 130 20.18 6.72 5.18
N LEU A 131 19.19 6.38 4.35
CA LEU A 131 19.01 5.06 3.76
C LEU A 131 19.41 5.02 2.27
N THR A 132 20.03 6.08 1.75
CA THR A 132 20.41 6.18 0.33
C THR A 132 21.33 5.05 -0.11
N GLU A 133 22.33 4.72 0.71
CA GLU A 133 23.29 3.64 0.45
C GLU A 133 22.57 2.29 0.34
N TRP A 134 21.64 2.04 1.27
CA TRP A 134 20.79 0.87 1.26
C TRP A 134 19.90 0.80 0.02
N SER A 135 19.32 1.93 -0.37
CA SER A 135 18.52 2.01 -1.58
C SER A 135 19.33 1.65 -2.84
N ALA A 136 20.53 2.22 -2.98
CA ALA A 136 21.42 1.93 -4.11
C ALA A 136 21.82 0.45 -4.15
N LEU A 137 22.17 -0.13 -2.99
CA LEU A 137 22.51 -1.55 -2.85
C LEU A 137 21.36 -2.44 -3.34
N PHE A 138 20.13 -2.23 -2.85
CA PHE A 138 18.99 -3.05 -3.25
C PHE A 138 18.54 -2.77 -4.70
N ALA A 139 18.57 -1.52 -5.16
CA ALA A 139 18.24 -1.19 -6.55
C ALA A 139 19.16 -1.91 -7.55
N SER A 140 20.45 -1.99 -7.24
CA SER A 140 21.43 -2.72 -8.06
C SER A 140 21.10 -4.23 -8.18
N GLY A 141 20.54 -4.82 -7.11
CA GLY A 141 20.12 -6.23 -7.05
C GLY A 141 18.76 -6.54 -7.70
N ALA A 142 17.98 -5.54 -8.13
CA ALA A 142 16.62 -5.73 -8.62
C ALA A 142 16.56 -6.53 -9.94
N GLY A 143 17.54 -6.37 -10.82
CA GLY A 143 17.63 -7.15 -12.07
C GLY A 143 17.87 -8.64 -11.80
N ARG A 144 18.69 -8.96 -10.79
CA ARG A 144 18.95 -10.35 -10.36
C ARG A 144 17.68 -10.99 -9.80
N ARG A 145 16.92 -10.24 -9.01
CA ARG A 145 15.63 -10.70 -8.49
C ARG A 145 14.65 -11.02 -9.61
N ALA A 146 14.52 -10.16 -10.61
CA ALA A 146 13.58 -10.40 -11.71
C ALA A 146 13.88 -11.70 -12.46
N ARG A 147 15.17 -12.07 -12.58
CA ARG A 147 15.60 -13.36 -13.13
C ARG A 147 15.31 -14.52 -12.19
N ALA A 148 15.54 -14.35 -10.89
CA ALA A 148 15.25 -15.36 -9.88
C ALA A 148 13.74 -15.66 -9.77
N GLU A 149 12.88 -14.64 -9.78
CA GLU A 149 11.41 -14.79 -9.81
C GLU A 149 10.90 -15.43 -11.10
N ALA A 150 11.59 -15.22 -12.22
CA ALA A 150 11.29 -15.88 -13.48
C ALA A 150 11.74 -17.35 -13.52
N GLY A 151 12.32 -17.87 -12.43
CA GLY A 151 12.80 -19.24 -12.34
C GLY A 151 14.03 -19.51 -13.20
N ILE A 152 14.77 -18.48 -13.62
CA ILE A 152 15.95 -18.66 -14.46
C ILE A 152 17.03 -19.40 -13.64
N PRO A 153 17.51 -20.56 -14.11
CA PRO A 153 18.54 -21.31 -13.41
C PRO A 153 19.81 -20.47 -13.20
N GLY A 154 20.37 -20.51 -11.99
CA GLY A 154 21.60 -19.77 -11.67
C GLY A 154 21.45 -18.24 -11.63
N ALA A 155 20.22 -17.71 -11.52
CA ALA A 155 20.01 -16.27 -11.43
C ALA A 155 20.70 -15.64 -10.19
N ALA A 156 20.71 -16.36 -9.07
CA ALA A 156 21.47 -16.05 -7.86
C ALA A 156 22.16 -17.31 -7.33
N CYS A 157 23.39 -17.19 -6.82
CA CYS A 157 24.03 -18.29 -6.10
C CYS A 157 23.63 -18.28 -4.60
N SER A 158 23.95 -19.36 -3.88
CA SER A 158 23.68 -19.44 -2.44
C SER A 158 24.33 -18.29 -1.66
N ARG A 159 25.56 -17.92 -2.03
CA ARG A 159 26.27 -16.79 -1.41
C ARG A 159 25.55 -15.47 -1.66
N ASP A 160 25.09 -15.21 -2.88
CA ASP A 160 24.31 -14.00 -3.19
C ASP A 160 23.03 -13.93 -2.36
N ALA A 161 22.37 -15.08 -2.16
CA ALA A 161 21.14 -15.16 -1.38
C ALA A 161 21.41 -14.95 0.11
N ASP A 162 22.50 -15.50 0.64
CA ASP A 162 22.89 -15.35 2.05
C ASP A 162 23.38 -13.92 2.37
N ASP A 163 24.14 -13.32 1.46
CA ASP A 163 24.58 -11.92 1.55
C ASP A 163 23.36 -11.00 1.52
N LEU A 164 22.42 -11.21 0.59
CA LEU A 164 21.19 -10.43 0.53
C LEU A 164 20.32 -10.61 1.79
N LEU A 165 20.24 -11.83 2.34
CA LEU A 165 19.48 -12.09 3.55
C LEU A 165 20.09 -11.37 4.76
N ARG A 166 21.43 -11.38 4.88
CA ARG A 166 22.15 -10.63 5.91
C ARG A 166 21.93 -9.12 5.77
N ASP A 167 22.03 -8.60 4.56
CA ASP A 167 21.81 -7.18 4.26
C ASP A 167 20.38 -6.75 4.55
N ALA A 168 19.38 -7.54 4.12
CA ALA A 168 17.97 -7.26 4.39
C ALA A 168 17.65 -7.31 5.90
N ALA A 169 18.24 -8.24 6.65
CA ALA A 169 18.08 -8.30 8.10
C ALA A 169 18.75 -7.10 8.82
N MET A 170 19.89 -6.62 8.31
CA MET A 170 20.55 -5.43 8.82
C MET A 170 19.74 -4.16 8.52
N PHE A 171 19.25 -4.02 7.29
CA PHE A 171 18.37 -2.93 6.87
C PHE A 171 17.09 -2.86 7.73
N LEU A 172 16.43 -4.00 7.97
CA LEU A 172 15.25 -4.08 8.82
C LEU A 172 15.52 -3.58 10.24
N ARG A 173 16.61 -4.04 10.87
CA ARG A 173 16.99 -3.59 12.22
C ARG A 173 17.29 -2.09 12.28
N LEU A 174 17.93 -1.56 11.23
CA LEU A 174 18.22 -0.13 11.14
C LEU A 174 16.93 0.68 11.05
N VAL A 175 15.98 0.26 10.20
CA VAL A 175 14.67 0.92 10.07
C VAL A 175 13.83 0.80 11.34
N GLU A 176 13.80 -0.35 11.99
CA GLU A 176 13.13 -0.52 13.29
C GLU A 176 13.68 0.48 14.32
N ARG A 177 15.01 0.62 14.39
CA ARG A 177 15.66 1.61 15.26
C ARG A 177 15.31 3.04 14.84
N LEU A 178 15.31 3.35 13.56
CA LEU A 178 14.97 4.68 13.05
C LEU A 178 13.54 5.07 13.42
N LEU A 179 12.58 4.16 13.25
CA LEU A 179 11.17 4.40 13.58
C LEU A 179 10.93 4.44 15.09
N ALA A 180 11.67 3.66 15.89
CA ALA A 180 11.64 3.77 17.34
C ALA A 180 12.21 5.11 17.85
N LEU A 181 13.16 5.70 17.12
CA LEU A 181 13.79 6.99 17.42
C LEU A 181 13.05 8.21 16.84
N GLN A 182 11.97 8.02 16.09
CA GLN A 182 11.06 9.11 15.70
C GLN A 182 9.87 9.19 16.67
N PRO A 183 9.99 9.86 17.83
CA PRO A 183 8.83 10.41 18.49
C PRO A 183 8.27 11.50 17.56
N VAL A 184 7.04 11.32 17.07
CA VAL A 184 6.30 12.37 16.36
C VAL A 184 6.30 13.60 17.26
N LEU A 185 7.10 14.61 16.91
CA LEU A 185 7.05 15.92 17.52
C LEU A 185 5.70 16.54 17.13
N PRO A 186 4.92 17.07 18.10
CA PRO A 186 3.73 17.84 17.76
C PRO A 186 4.14 19.02 16.90
N GLN A 187 3.59 19.10 15.69
CA GLN A 187 3.77 20.23 14.79
C GLN A 187 3.28 21.49 15.53
N PRO A 188 4.06 22.59 15.57
CA PRO A 188 3.55 23.85 16.09
C PRO A 188 2.35 24.25 15.24
N ARG A 189 1.18 24.32 15.88
CA ARG A 189 0.00 24.93 15.29
C ARG A 189 0.40 26.35 14.91
N THR A 190 0.47 26.64 13.61
CA THR A 190 0.50 28.01 13.13
C THR A 190 -0.83 28.65 13.51
N GLU A 191 -0.92 29.15 14.75
CA GLU A 191 -1.98 30.08 15.13
C GLU A 191 -1.73 31.35 14.32
N HIS A 192 -2.53 31.53 13.27
CA HIS A 192 -2.66 32.82 12.63
C HIS A 192 -3.39 33.75 13.61
N PRO A 193 -2.76 34.83 14.08
CA PRO A 193 -3.41 35.75 15.00
C PRO A 193 -4.50 36.55 14.28
N HIS A 194 -5.56 36.77 15.06
CA HIS A 194 -6.70 37.65 14.89
C HIS A 194 -6.44 38.93 14.08
N ALA A 195 -7.32 39.21 13.11
CA ALA A 195 -7.61 40.59 12.67
C ALA A 195 -9.02 40.92 13.15
N GLY A 196 -9.11 41.94 14.01
CA GLY A 196 -10.36 42.46 14.57
C GLY A 196 -11.06 43.47 13.67
#